data_AF-A0A965V439-F1
#
_entry.id   AF-A0A965V439-F1
#
_cell.length_a   1.000
_cell.length_b   1.000
_cell.length_c   1.000
_cell.angle_alpha   90.00
_cell.angle_beta   90.00
_cell.angle_gamma   90.00
#
_symmetry.space_group_name_H-M   'P 1'
#
loop_
_entity.id
_entity.type
_entity.pdbx_description
1 polymer ?
#
loop_
_entity_poly.entity_id
_entity_poly.type
_entity_poly.pdbx_seq_one_letter_code
_entity_poly.pdbx_strand_id
1 'polypeptide(L)' 'ASSSLVTEWLKGKTLDQASEIKNSAIAEELALPPVKIHCSVLAEDAIKSAIADLKSKQGK' A
#
# COMPACT_ATOMS: atom_id res chain seq x y z
N ALA A 1 8.67 4.66 -8.23
CA ALA A 1 7.72 5.75 -7.92
C ALA A 1 6.68 5.28 -6.90
N SER A 2 5.83 4.31 -7.25
CA SER A 2 4.75 3.80 -6.40
C SER A 2 5.19 3.32 -5.02
N SER A 3 6.29 2.57 -4.95
CA SER A 3 6.83 2.08 -3.67
C SER A 3 7.28 3.20 -2.73
N SER A 4 7.85 4.29 -3.27
CA SER A 4 8.34 5.41 -2.46
C SER A 4 7.19 6.27 -1.90
N LEU A 5 6.13 6.47 -2.69
CA LEU A 5 4.91 7.16 -2.25
C LEU A 5 4.26 6.41 -1.08
N VAL A 6 4.09 5.10 -1.25
CA VAL A 6 3.47 4.25 -0.22
C VAL A 6 4.26 4.25 1.08
N THR A 7 5.58 4.18 1.05
CA THR A 7 6.38 4.22 2.29
C THR A 7 6.22 5.53 3.05
N GLU A 8 6.08 6.66 2.36
CA GLU A 8 5.81 7.95 3.03
C GLU A 8 4.39 8.00 3.59
N TRP A 9 3.40 7.49 2.86
CA TRP A 9 2.01 7.43 3.32
C TRP A 9 1.83 6.56 4.56
N LEU A 10 2.62 5.50 4.71
CA LEU A 10 2.55 4.61 5.87
C LEU A 10 3.11 5.24 7.15
N LYS A 11 3.97 6.27 7.06
CA LYS A 11 4.54 6.93 8.25
C LYS A 11 3.45 7.62 9.06
N GLY A 12 3.36 7.27 10.34
CA GLY A 12 2.38 7.87 11.26
C GLY A 12 0.94 7.37 11.10
N LYS A 13 0.67 6.43 10.17
CA LYS A 13 -0.63 5.74 10.08
C LYS A 13 -0.65 4.52 10.99
N THR A 14 -1.85 4.18 11.47
CA THR A 14 -2.08 2.90 12.15
C THR A 14 -2.18 1.75 11.14
N LEU A 15 -2.04 0.50 11.59
CA LEU A 15 -2.19 -0.69 10.73
C LEU A 15 -3.56 -0.77 10.05
N ASP A 16 -4.60 -0.25 10.72
CA ASP A 16 -5.96 -0.20 10.18
C ASP A 16 -6.03 0.80 9.02
N GLN A 17 -5.58 2.03 9.24
CA GLN A 17 -5.48 3.07 8.22
C GLN A 17 -4.59 2.68 7.04
N ALA A 18 -3.52 1.93 7.30
CA ALA A 18 -2.66 1.39 6.26
C ALA A 18 -3.37 0.33 5.41
N SER A 19 -4.25 -0.48 6.01
CA SER A 19 -5.04 -1.49 5.30
C SER A 19 -6.14 -0.89 4.42
N GLU A 20 -6.57 0.34 4.72
CA GLU A 20 -7.56 1.08 3.92
C GLU A 20 -6.98 1.72 2.64
N ILE A 21 -5.65 1.73 2.48
CA ILE A 21 -5.01 2.27 1.27
C ILE A 21 -5.35 1.38 0.07
N LYS A 22 -6.00 1.96 -0.95
CA LYS A 22 -6.41 1.26 -2.17
C LYS A 22 -5.52 1.63 -3.36
N ASN A 23 -5.38 0.70 -4.30
CA ASN A 23 -4.64 0.91 -5.55
C ASN A 23 -5.17 2.12 -6.34
N SER A 24 -6.47 2.39 -6.29
CA SER A 24 -7.10 3.51 -7.00
C SER A 24 -6.61 4.87 -6.48
N ALA A 25 -6.44 5.02 -5.16
CA ALA A 25 -5.86 6.24 -4.59
C ALA A 25 -4.38 6.42 -5.01
N ILE A 26 -3.61 5.33 -5.04
CA ILE A 26 -2.21 5.36 -5.49
C ILE A 26 -2.11 5.69 -6.98
N ALA A 27 -3.03 5.16 -7.80
CA ALA A 27 -3.09 5.39 -9.23
C ALA A 27 -3.46 6.84 -9.57
N GLU A 28 -4.41 7.42 -8.83
CA GLU A 28 -4.87 8.79 -9.01
C GLU A 28 -3.76 9.79 -8.64
N GLU A 29 -3.11 9.62 -7.49
CA GLU A 29 -2.03 10.50 -7.03
C GLU A 29 -0.80 10.47 -7.95
N LEU A 30 -0.51 9.32 -8.55
CA LEU A 30 0.60 9.17 -9.49
C LEU A 30 0.19 9.40 -10.94
N ALA A 31 -1.07 9.79 -11.19
CA ALA A 31 -1.67 9.96 -12.51
C ALA A 31 -1.30 8.82 -13.47
N LEU A 32 -1.40 7.57 -12.99
CA LEU A 32 -0.89 6.42 -13.72
C LEU A 32 -1.75 6.15 -14.95
N PRO A 33 -1.14 6.02 -16.14
CA PRO A 33 -1.86 5.60 -17.32
C PRO A 33 -2.33 4.13 -17.17
N PRO A 34 -3.34 3.68 -17.95
CA PRO A 34 -3.96 2.36 -17.78
C PRO A 34 -2.97 1.20 -17.75
N VAL A 35 -1.91 1.28 -18.55
CA VAL A 35 -0.86 0.24 -18.65
C VAL A 35 0.03 0.13 -17.41
N LYS A 36 0.06 1.15 -16.54
CA LYS A 36 0.87 1.19 -15.31
C LYS A 36 0.06 0.99 -14.02
N ILE A 37 -1.25 0.73 -14.11
CA ILE A 37 -2.10 0.44 -12.94
C ILE A 37 -1.60 -0.78 -12.16
N HIS A 38 -0.91 -1.72 -12.83
CA HIS A 38 -0.32 -2.88 -12.14
C HIS A 38 0.65 -2.46 -11.02
N CYS A 39 1.34 -1.31 -11.15
CA CYS A 39 2.23 -0.80 -10.12
C CYS A 39 1.48 -0.37 -8.85
N SER A 40 0.26 0.13 -8.98
CA SER A 40 -0.61 0.51 -7.86
C SER A 40 -1.24 -0.72 -7.21
N VAL A 41 -1.62 -1.73 -7.99
CA VAL A 41 -2.12 -3.01 -7.47
C VAL A 41 -1.04 -3.75 -6.68
N LEU A 42 0.18 -3.84 -7.24
CA LEU A 42 1.32 -4.44 -6.54
C LEU A 42 1.66 -3.70 -5.23
N ALA A 43 1.53 -2.38 -5.23
CA ALA A 43 1.79 -1.59 -4.03
C ALA A 43 0.73 -1.83 -2.95
N GLU A 44 -0.55 -1.93 -3.31
CA GLU A 44 -1.63 -2.30 -2.36
C GLU A 44 -1.41 -3.70 -1.78
N ASP A 45 -1.08 -4.68 -2.62
CA ASP A 45 -0.86 -6.06 -2.19
C ASP A 45 0.31 -6.16 -1.20
N ALA A 46 1.41 -5.47 -1.49
CA ALA A 46 2.57 -5.41 -0.61
C ALA A 46 2.23 -4.85 0.79
N ILE A 47 1.38 -3.82 0.88
CA ILE A 47 0.93 -3.26 2.16
C ILE A 47 0.14 -4.31 2.95
N LYS A 48 -0.82 -4.97 2.30
CA LYS A 48 -1.67 -5.98 2.96
C LYS A 48 -0.85 -7.17 3.46
N SER A 49 0.07 -7.67 2.62
CA SER A 49 0.98 -8.75 3.00
C SER A 49 1.87 -8.36 4.18
N ALA A 50 2.42 -7.15 4.19
CA ALA A 50 3.25 -6.67 5.30
C ALA A 50 2.45 -6.57 6.61
N ILE A 51 1.21 -6.07 6.56
CA ILE A 51 0.33 -5.98 7.73
C ILE A 51 -0.05 -7.37 8.23
N ALA A 52 -0.37 -8.31 7.33
CA ALA A 52 -0.68 -9.69 7.68
C ALA A 52 0.52 -10.39 8.35
N ASP A 53 1.73 -10.20 7.82
CA ASP A 53 2.97 -10.73 8.40
C ASP A 53 3.23 -10.16 9.80
N LEU A 54 3.06 -8.85 9.98
CA LEU A 54 3.21 -8.20 11.30
C LEU A 54 2.19 -8.74 12.31
N LYS A 55 0.91 -8.87 11.92
CA LYS A 55 -0.14 -9.44 12.79
C LYS A 55 0.17 -10.89 13.17
N SER A 56 0.62 -11.69 12.21
CA SER A 56 1.02 -13.08 12.43
C SER A 56 2.18 -13.19 13.42
N LYS A 57 3.16 -12.28 13.33
CA LYS A 57 4.32 -12.25 14.24
C LYS A 57 4.00 -11.73 15.63
N GLN A 58 3.04 -10.81 15.77
CA GLN A 58 2.60 -10.28 17.08
C GLN A 58 1.69 -11.26 17.86
N GLY A 59 1.04 -12.20 17.17
CA GLY A 59 0.23 -13.25 17.79
C GLY A 59 1.03 -14.44 18.34
N LYS A 60 2.35 -14.29 18.53
CA LYS A 60 3.26 -15.33 19.03
C LYS A 60 3.93 -14.91 20.32
#